data_AF-A0A7X7PCV9-F1
#
_entry.id   AF-A0A7X7PCV9-F1
#
_cell.length_a   1.000
_cell.length_b   1.000
_cell.length_c   1.000
_cell.angle_alpha   90.00
_cell.angle_beta   90.00
_cell.angle_gamma   90.00
#
_symmetry.space_group_name_H-M   'P 1'
#
loop_
_entity.id
_entity.type
_entity.pdbx_description
1 polymer ?
#
loop_
_entity_poly.entity_id
_entity_poly.type
_entity_poly.pdbx_seq_one_letter_code
_entity_poly.pdbx_strand_id
1 'polypeptide(L)'
;MSQLRTWGALLVLAMTVTSCSSFDPGERKALDEEGLARVLPSMGFKVPPGFEFGQAYTYSEFVGEPARSARFDAPPEYGDGRAVSAANPSFPPMQSTTCDAVPPGSWTSLGFTCAPEILMIRHPPSGGLGSVTVLLTSDDRGSHLFIETVGH
;
A
#
# COMPACT_ATOMS: atom_id res chain seq x y z
N MET A 1 68.68 -31.29 -0.66
CA MET A 1 68.06 -30.90 -1.94
C MET A 1 66.61 -30.57 -1.67
N SER A 2 66.28 -29.28 -1.75
CA SER A 2 65.00 -28.68 -1.38
C SER A 2 64.15 -28.55 -2.65
N GLN A 3 62.90 -29.01 -2.65
CA GLN A 3 61.90 -28.57 -3.62
C GLN A 3 60.58 -28.37 -2.89
N LEU A 4 60.29 -27.08 -2.65
CA LEU A 4 59.07 -26.55 -2.07
C LEU A 4 57.90 -26.78 -3.03
N ARG A 5 56.82 -27.30 -2.44
CA ARG A 5 55.53 -27.60 -3.06
C ARG A 5 54.82 -26.30 -3.45
N THR A 6 54.56 -26.14 -4.74
CA THR A 6 53.98 -24.92 -5.33
C THR A 6 52.44 -25.00 -5.36
N TRP A 7 51.81 -24.06 -4.65
CA TRP A 7 50.69 -23.18 -5.06
C TRP A 7 49.35 -23.75 -5.57
N GLY A 8 48.25 -23.20 -5.03
CA GLY A 8 46.97 -23.12 -5.74
C GLY A 8 45.74 -22.83 -4.86
N ALA A 9 45.39 -21.54 -4.73
CA ALA A 9 44.05 -20.90 -4.63
C ALA A 9 43.01 -21.45 -3.62
N LEU A 10 42.23 -20.65 -2.90
CA LEU A 10 41.27 -19.66 -3.39
C LEU A 10 40.95 -18.68 -2.25
N LEU A 11 41.10 -17.37 -2.52
CA LEU A 11 40.51 -16.30 -1.72
C LEU A 11 39.09 -16.09 -2.26
N VAL A 12 38.06 -16.55 -1.54
CA VAL A 12 36.66 -16.22 -1.84
C VAL A 12 36.40 -14.82 -1.31
N LEU A 13 36.57 -13.83 -2.18
CA LEU A 13 36.13 -12.46 -1.94
C LEU A 13 34.60 -12.44 -2.08
N ALA A 14 33.88 -12.57 -0.97
CA ALA A 14 32.45 -12.35 -0.94
C ALA A 14 32.17 -10.85 -1.10
N MET A 15 31.99 -10.40 -2.34
CA MET A 15 31.43 -9.09 -2.61
C MET A 15 29.95 -9.13 -2.20
N THR A 16 29.64 -8.59 -1.02
CA THR A 16 28.25 -8.27 -0.67
C THR A 16 27.82 -7.11 -1.54
N VAL A 17 27.19 -7.43 -2.67
CA VAL A 17 26.42 -6.47 -3.46
C VAL A 17 25.37 -5.84 -2.55
N THR A 18 25.61 -4.61 -2.14
CA THR A 18 24.56 -3.69 -1.71
C THR A 18 23.60 -3.56 -2.87
N SER A 19 22.45 -4.21 -2.78
CA SER A 19 21.36 -4.02 -3.73
C SER A 19 20.80 -2.61 -3.55
N CYS A 20 21.43 -1.64 -4.21
CA CYS A 20 20.74 -0.42 -4.60
C CYS A 20 19.63 -0.83 -5.57
N SER A 21 18.47 -1.19 -5.02
CA SER A 21 17.24 -1.33 -5.80
C SER A 21 16.76 0.06 -6.18
N SER A 22 17.44 0.65 -7.18
CA SER A 22 16.95 1.84 -7.87
C SER A 22 15.68 1.43 -8.59
N PHE A 23 14.55 1.97 -8.14
CA PHE A 23 13.25 1.77 -8.76
C PHE A 23 13.14 2.71 -9.96
N ASP A 24 12.80 2.20 -11.14
CA ASP A 24 12.60 3.07 -12.31
C ASP A 24 11.30 3.86 -12.12
N PRO A 25 11.22 5.16 -12.46
CA PRO A 25 9.98 5.93 -12.37
C PRO A 25 8.82 5.28 -13.15
N GLY A 26 7.65 5.15 -12.52
CA GLY A 26 6.48 4.49 -13.09
C GLY A 26 6.45 2.96 -12.93
N GLU A 27 7.48 2.36 -12.34
CA GLU A 27 7.46 0.95 -11.97
C GLU A 27 6.49 0.72 -10.79
N ARG A 28 5.86 -0.46 -10.75
CA ARG A 28 4.97 -0.89 -9.66
C ARG A 28 5.59 -2.05 -8.91
N LYS A 29 5.79 -1.88 -7.60
CA LYS A 29 6.21 -2.96 -6.69
C LYS A 29 5.01 -3.55 -5.98
N ALA A 30 4.84 -4.86 -5.99
CA ALA A 30 3.99 -5.53 -5.00
C ALA A 30 4.69 -5.49 -3.64
N LEU A 31 3.91 -5.27 -2.59
CA LEU A 31 4.36 -5.37 -1.20
C LEU A 31 3.79 -6.64 -0.58
N ASP A 32 4.63 -7.36 0.15
CA ASP A 32 4.19 -8.35 1.11
C ASP A 32 3.76 -7.67 2.43
N GLU A 33 3.29 -8.45 3.40
CA GLU A 33 2.82 -7.95 4.68
C GLU A 33 3.91 -7.20 5.47
N GLU A 34 5.15 -7.69 5.43
CA GLU A 34 6.30 -7.00 6.03
C GLU A 34 6.64 -5.67 5.32
N GLY A 35 6.58 -5.67 3.99
CA GLY A 35 6.71 -4.48 3.15
C GLY A 35 5.64 -3.45 3.47
N LEU A 36 4.39 -3.88 3.58
CA LEU A 36 3.27 -3.04 3.97
C LEU A 36 3.47 -2.49 5.39
N ALA A 37 3.84 -3.32 6.36
CA ALA A 37 4.05 -2.88 7.74
C ALA A 37 5.08 -1.75 7.86
N ARG A 38 6.10 -1.76 7.00
CA ARG A 38 7.11 -0.69 6.91
C ARG A 38 6.55 0.62 6.35
N VAL A 39 5.60 0.58 5.42
CA VAL A 39 5.09 1.78 4.73
C VAL A 39 3.74 2.26 5.25
N LEU A 40 2.96 1.41 5.91
CA LEU A 40 1.63 1.76 6.42
C LEU A 40 1.64 3.00 7.32
N PRO A 41 2.63 3.23 8.20
CA PRO A 41 2.72 4.47 8.98
C PRO A 41 2.81 5.73 8.09
N SER A 42 3.48 5.64 6.94
CA SER A 42 3.61 6.75 5.98
C SER A 42 2.35 7.02 5.17
N MET A 43 1.40 6.08 5.14
CA MET A 43 0.10 6.29 4.49
C MET A 43 -0.83 7.18 5.33
N GLY A 44 -0.48 7.45 6.60
CA GLY A 44 -1.21 8.39 7.47
C GLY A 44 -2.63 7.96 7.84
N PHE A 45 -3.07 6.79 7.40
CA PHE A 45 -4.39 6.21 7.64
C PHE A 45 -4.27 4.90 8.41
N LYS A 46 -5.05 4.74 9.47
CA LYS A 46 -5.05 3.55 10.32
C LYS A 46 -6.03 2.51 9.80
N VAL A 47 -5.56 1.28 9.67
CA VAL A 47 -6.42 0.12 9.36
C VAL A 47 -7.13 -0.31 10.64
N PRO A 48 -8.47 -0.40 10.67
CA PRO A 48 -9.20 -0.85 11.85
C PRO A 48 -8.91 -2.33 12.15
N PRO A 49 -8.96 -2.76 13.42
CA PRO A 49 -8.97 -4.18 13.76
C PRO A 49 -10.08 -4.94 13.01
N GLY A 50 -9.81 -6.17 12.60
CA GLY A 50 -10.73 -7.01 11.82
C GLY A 50 -10.56 -6.92 10.31
N PHE A 51 -9.78 -5.96 9.81
CA PHE A 51 -9.33 -5.90 8.42
C PHE A 51 -7.98 -6.62 8.27
N GLU A 52 -7.96 -7.66 7.45
CA GLU A 52 -6.78 -8.46 7.13
C GLU A 52 -6.12 -7.99 5.83
N PHE A 53 -4.80 -8.14 5.74
CA PHE A 53 -4.05 -7.76 4.54
C PHE A 53 -4.46 -8.61 3.33
N GLY A 54 -4.92 -7.96 2.27
CA GLY A 54 -5.16 -8.60 0.98
C GLY A 54 -3.97 -8.43 0.04
N GLN A 55 -3.68 -7.18 -0.33
CA GLN A 55 -2.58 -6.86 -1.24
C GLN A 55 -2.22 -5.37 -1.18
N ALA A 56 -0.97 -5.04 -1.52
CA ALA A 56 -0.53 -3.66 -1.59
C ALA A 56 0.54 -3.45 -2.67
N TYR A 57 0.64 -2.20 -3.12
CA TYR A 57 1.58 -1.77 -4.13
C TYR A 57 2.21 -0.42 -3.77
N THR A 58 3.47 -0.25 -4.17
CA THR A 58 4.16 1.04 -4.24
C THR A 58 4.40 1.38 -5.70
N TYR A 59 4.19 2.63 -6.07
CA TYR A 59 4.43 3.18 -7.39
C TYR A 59 5.54 4.22 -7.25
N SER A 60 6.62 4.07 -7.99
CA SER A 60 7.65 5.11 -8.04
C SER A 60 7.14 6.33 -8.78
N GLU A 61 7.33 7.47 -8.15
CA GLU A 61 7.09 8.76 -8.77
C GLU A 61 8.42 9.33 -9.27
N PHE A 62 8.34 10.18 -10.31
CA PHE A 62 9.52 10.82 -10.89
C PHE A 62 10.17 11.83 -9.93
N VAL A 63 9.36 12.44 -9.07
CA VAL A 63 9.74 13.34 -7.99
C VAL A 63 8.82 13.12 -6.79
N GLY A 64 9.34 13.33 -5.58
CA GLY A 64 8.54 13.25 -4.36
C GLY A 64 8.50 11.87 -3.71
N GLU A 65 7.64 11.74 -2.70
CA GLU A 65 7.37 10.44 -2.06
C GLU A 65 6.65 9.47 -3.01
N PRO A 66 6.90 8.15 -2.94
CA PRO A 66 6.16 7.17 -3.75
C PRO A 66 4.65 7.18 -3.46
N ALA A 67 3.83 7.01 -4.50
CA ALA A 67 2.43 6.70 -4.31
C ALA A 67 2.27 5.24 -3.84
N ARG A 68 1.24 4.98 -3.02
CA ARG A 68 1.02 3.68 -2.39
C ARG A 68 -0.46 3.34 -2.42
N SER A 69 -0.79 2.08 -2.64
CA SER A 69 -2.16 1.59 -2.65
C SER A 69 -2.24 0.26 -1.91
N ALA A 70 -3.24 0.06 -1.05
CA ALA A 70 -3.42 -1.19 -0.31
C ALA A 70 -4.91 -1.58 -0.24
N ARG A 71 -5.16 -2.89 -0.21
CA ARG A 71 -6.46 -3.52 0.03
C ARG A 71 -6.40 -4.34 1.31
N PHE A 72 -7.46 -4.22 2.10
CA PHE A 72 -7.71 -5.05 3.25
C PHE A 72 -9.12 -5.62 3.19
N ASP A 73 -9.28 -6.83 3.70
CA ASP A 73 -10.53 -7.58 3.66
C ASP A 73 -11.04 -7.86 5.07
N ALA A 74 -12.34 -7.77 5.28
CA ALA A 74 -13.00 -8.02 6.56
C ALA A 74 -14.34 -8.72 6.33
N PRO A 75 -14.97 -9.27 7.38
CA PRO A 75 -16.35 -9.75 7.31
C PRO A 75 -17.36 -8.67 6.85
N PRO A 76 -18.54 -9.05 6.30
CA PRO A 76 -19.53 -8.10 5.78
C PRO A 76 -20.02 -7.04 6.77
N GLU A 77 -20.04 -7.34 8.08
CA GLU A 77 -20.47 -6.41 9.13
C GLU A 77 -19.60 -5.15 9.26
N TYR A 78 -18.40 -5.14 8.67
CA TYR A 78 -17.52 -3.97 8.63
C TYR A 78 -17.87 -2.96 7.53
N GLY A 79 -18.88 -3.25 6.70
CA GLY A 79 -19.24 -2.48 5.51
C GLY A 79 -19.84 -1.10 5.76
N ASP A 80 -20.30 -0.82 6.98
CA ASP A 80 -20.98 0.45 7.31
C ASP A 80 -20.02 1.62 7.57
N GLY A 81 -18.70 1.39 7.53
CA GLY A 81 -17.68 2.41 7.70
C GLY A 81 -17.52 2.95 9.12
N ARG A 82 -18.24 2.43 10.12
CA ARG A 82 -18.12 2.89 11.52
C ARG A 82 -16.76 2.56 12.11
N ALA A 83 -16.27 1.32 11.91
CA ALA A 83 -14.95 0.91 12.38
C ALA A 83 -13.84 1.76 11.74
N VAL A 84 -13.98 2.05 10.44
CA VAL A 84 -13.05 2.89 9.66
C VAL A 84 -13.00 4.32 10.21
N SER A 85 -14.16 4.93 10.43
CA SER A 85 -14.27 6.29 10.96
C SER A 85 -13.77 6.38 12.42
N ALA A 86 -14.06 5.38 13.24
CA ALA A 86 -13.62 5.32 14.63
C ALA A 86 -12.10 5.19 14.78
N ALA A 87 -11.45 4.44 13.89
CA ALA A 87 -9.99 4.31 13.88
C ALA A 87 -9.27 5.60 13.40
N ASN A 88 -9.98 6.47 12.67
CA ASN A 88 -9.41 7.64 11.97
C ASN A 88 -10.16 8.95 12.27
N PRO A 89 -10.24 9.40 13.54
CA PRO A 89 -11.04 10.57 13.93
C PRO A 89 -10.53 11.91 13.36
N SER A 90 -9.30 11.97 12.84
CA SER A 90 -8.75 13.15 12.16
C SER A 90 -9.16 13.26 10.69
N PHE A 91 -9.76 12.20 10.13
CA PHE A 91 -10.28 12.19 8.76
C PHE A 91 -11.78 12.53 8.77
N PRO A 92 -12.32 13.09 7.66
CA PRO A 92 -13.76 13.28 7.57
C PRO A 92 -14.48 11.92 7.62
N PRO A 93 -15.73 11.86 8.15
CA PRO A 93 -16.53 10.64 8.13
C PRO A 93 -16.72 10.12 6.70
N MET A 94 -16.78 8.80 6.54
CA MET A 94 -17.03 8.22 5.22
C MET A 94 -18.37 8.69 4.67
N GLN A 95 -18.37 9.07 3.39
CA GLN A 95 -19.57 9.52 2.68
C GLN A 95 -19.95 8.50 1.61
N SER A 96 -21.24 8.30 1.40
CA SER A 96 -21.72 7.52 0.26
C SER A 96 -21.28 8.18 -1.05
N THR A 97 -20.86 7.37 -2.01
CA THR A 97 -20.44 7.81 -3.33
C THR A 97 -20.91 6.85 -4.41
N THR A 98 -20.88 7.30 -5.66
CA THR A 98 -21.22 6.49 -6.83
C THR A 98 -19.94 6.13 -7.60
N CYS A 99 -20.06 5.15 -8.50
CA CYS A 99 -18.96 4.73 -9.36
C CYS A 99 -18.31 5.87 -10.14
N ASP A 100 -19.11 6.79 -10.67
CA ASP A 100 -18.62 7.92 -11.47
C ASP A 100 -17.85 8.96 -10.62
N ALA A 101 -18.02 8.92 -9.30
CA ALA A 101 -17.37 9.83 -8.37
C ALA A 101 -16.11 9.22 -7.71
N VAL A 102 -15.81 7.93 -7.95
CA VAL A 102 -14.53 7.33 -7.57
C VAL A 102 -13.42 7.99 -8.38
N PRO A 103 -12.41 8.60 -7.76
CA PRO A 103 -11.34 9.26 -8.51
C PRO A 103 -10.54 8.21 -9.30
N PRO A 104 -9.94 8.57 -10.44
CA PRO A 104 -8.96 7.71 -11.07
C PRO A 104 -7.83 7.42 -10.07
N GLY A 105 -7.33 6.18 -10.11
CA GLY A 105 -6.33 5.69 -9.18
C GLY A 105 -6.00 4.23 -9.46
N SER A 106 -5.18 3.64 -8.59
CA SER A 106 -4.64 2.29 -8.73
C SER A 106 -5.61 1.19 -8.32
N TRP A 107 -6.91 1.48 -8.27
CA TRP A 107 -7.97 0.64 -7.72
C TRP A 107 -8.07 -0.73 -8.41
N THR A 108 -7.99 -0.76 -9.74
CA THR A 108 -8.08 -2.02 -10.50
C THR A 108 -6.93 -2.96 -10.20
N SER A 109 -5.72 -2.42 -9.93
CA SER A 109 -4.58 -3.23 -9.48
C SER A 109 -4.87 -3.90 -8.14
N LEU A 110 -5.69 -3.26 -7.29
CA LEU A 110 -6.16 -3.81 -6.03
C LEU A 110 -7.40 -4.72 -6.18
N GLY A 111 -7.86 -5.01 -7.39
CA GLY A 111 -9.05 -5.82 -7.63
C GLY A 111 -10.34 -5.13 -7.22
N PHE A 112 -10.34 -3.80 -7.10
CA PHE A 112 -11.55 -3.03 -6.90
C PHE A 112 -12.49 -3.23 -8.08
N THR A 113 -13.72 -3.63 -7.78
CA THR A 113 -14.81 -3.64 -8.74
C THR A 113 -15.88 -2.71 -8.21
N CYS A 114 -16.35 -1.81 -9.07
CA CYS A 114 -17.29 -0.81 -8.64
C CYS A 114 -18.65 -1.44 -8.25
N ALA A 115 -19.22 -0.97 -7.14
CA ALA A 115 -20.50 -1.42 -6.60
C ALA A 115 -21.44 -0.23 -6.35
N PRO A 116 -22.76 -0.44 -6.23
CA PRO A 116 -23.73 0.64 -6.00
C PRO A 116 -23.51 1.35 -4.65
N GLU A 117 -23.01 0.63 -3.65
CA GLU A 117 -22.76 1.14 -2.30
C GLU A 117 -21.26 1.22 -2.05
N ILE A 118 -20.72 2.42 -2.21
CA ILE A 118 -19.33 2.73 -1.89
C ILE A 118 -19.32 3.83 -0.83
N LEU A 119 -18.57 3.60 0.22
CA LEU A 119 -18.23 4.62 1.20
C LEU A 119 -16.83 5.16 0.88
N MET A 120 -16.67 6.48 0.94
CA MET A 120 -15.42 7.13 0.56
C MET A 120 -14.98 8.18 1.58
N ILE A 121 -13.66 8.25 1.79
CA ILE A 121 -12.97 9.40 2.39
C ILE A 121 -12.08 10.00 1.31
N ARG A 122 -12.11 11.33 1.18
CA ARG A 122 -11.08 12.09 0.48
C ARG A 122 -10.45 13.07 1.45
N HIS A 123 -9.15 12.96 1.63
CA HIS A 123 -8.37 13.88 2.46
C HIS A 123 -7.32 14.57 1.59
N PRO A 124 -7.37 15.91 1.47
CA PRO A 124 -6.35 16.64 0.71
C PRO A 124 -4.98 16.53 1.40
N PRO A 125 -3.89 16.85 0.70
CA PRO A 125 -2.56 16.87 1.30
C PRO A 125 -2.52 17.74 2.55
N SER A 126 -1.91 17.24 3.63
CA SER A 126 -1.87 17.90 4.93
C SER A 126 -0.69 17.43 5.76
N GLY A 127 0.05 18.35 6.40
CA GLY A 127 1.07 17.99 7.39
C GLY A 127 2.20 17.08 6.89
N GLY A 128 2.59 17.17 5.60
CA GLY A 128 3.59 16.27 4.99
C GLY A 128 3.04 14.90 4.58
N LEU A 129 1.72 14.71 4.64
CA LEU A 129 1.02 13.60 4.01
C LEU A 129 0.49 14.05 2.66
N GLY A 130 0.68 13.22 1.64
CA GLY A 130 0.01 13.41 0.34
C GLY A 130 -1.51 13.24 0.45
N SER A 131 -2.22 13.37 -0.67
CA SER A 131 -3.68 13.15 -0.64
C SER A 131 -3.98 11.68 -0.33
N VAL A 132 -4.95 11.45 0.55
CA VAL A 132 -5.43 10.10 0.88
C VAL A 132 -6.84 9.92 0.34
N THR A 133 -7.05 8.86 -0.42
CA THR A 133 -8.38 8.40 -0.80
C THR A 133 -8.61 7.03 -0.19
N VAL A 134 -9.75 6.85 0.47
CA VAL A 134 -10.17 5.56 1.03
C VAL A 134 -11.50 5.19 0.44
N LEU A 135 -11.65 3.95 -0.03
CA LEU A 135 -12.90 3.37 -0.48
C LEU A 135 -13.22 2.17 0.41
N LEU A 136 -14.49 2.02 0.76
CA LEU A 136 -15.00 0.83 1.42
C LEU A 136 -16.19 0.34 0.60
N THR A 137 -16.15 -0.93 0.22
CA THR A 137 -17.23 -1.63 -0.47
C THR A 137 -17.57 -2.89 0.31
N SER A 138 -18.78 -3.39 0.17
CA SER A 138 -19.14 -4.71 0.68
C SER A 138 -19.91 -5.51 -0.35
N ASP A 139 -19.68 -6.82 -0.34
CA ASP A 139 -20.44 -7.82 -1.09
C ASP A 139 -20.81 -8.99 -0.15
N ASP A 140 -21.44 -10.03 -0.69
CA ASP A 140 -21.82 -11.22 0.07
C ASP A 140 -20.62 -12.01 0.64
N ARG A 141 -19.39 -11.71 0.18
CA ARG A 141 -18.16 -12.38 0.60
C ARG A 141 -17.40 -11.60 1.67
N GLY A 142 -17.63 -10.29 1.78
CA GLY A 142 -16.97 -9.48 2.79
C GLY A 142 -17.04 -7.98 2.53
N SER A 143 -16.33 -7.26 3.38
CA SER A 143 -16.03 -5.84 3.23
C SER A 143 -14.60 -5.67 2.73
N HIS A 144 -14.39 -4.73 1.82
CA HIS A 144 -13.12 -4.48 1.18
C HIS A 144 -12.75 -3.01 1.36
N LEU A 145 -11.67 -2.75 2.09
CA LEU A 145 -11.12 -1.43 2.35
C LEU A 145 -9.94 -1.19 1.41
N PHE A 146 -10.04 -0.17 0.57
CA PHE A 146 -8.98 0.27 -0.32
C PHE A 146 -8.44 1.60 0.17
N ILE A 147 -7.13 1.72 0.27
CA ILE A 147 -6.44 2.93 0.69
C ILE A 147 -5.47 3.30 -0.41
N GLU A 148 -5.53 4.53 -0.90
CA GLU A 148 -4.55 5.11 -1.81
C GLU A 148 -3.98 6.38 -1.21
N THR A 149 -2.67 6.51 -1.26
CA THR A 149 -1.96 7.75 -0.94
C THR A 149 -1.14 8.16 -2.14
N VAL A 150 -1.34 9.38 -2.61
CA VAL A 150 -0.52 9.93 -3.70
C VAL A 150 0.76 10.51 -3.11
N GLY A 151 1.87 10.31 -3.82
CA GLY A 151 3.13 11.00 -3.56
C GLY A 151 2.99 12.51 -3.55
N HIS A 152 3.90 13.21 -2.88
CA HIS A 152 4.01 14.67 -2.88
C HIS A 152 5.44 15.09 -3.11
#